data_AF-A0A7C2EN22-F1
#
_entry.id   AF-A0A7C2EN22-F1
#
_cell.length_a   1.000
_cell.length_b   1.000
_cell.length_c   1.000
_cell.angle_alpha   90.00
_cell.angle_beta   90.00
_cell.angle_gamma   90.00
#
_symmetry.space_group_name_H-M   'P 1'
#
loop_
_entity.id
_entity.type
_entity.pdbx_description
1 polymer ?
#
loop_
_entity_poly.entity_id
_entity_poly.type
_entity_poly.pdbx_seq_one_letter_code
_entity_poly.pdbx_strand_id
1 'polypeptide(L)'
;MNRFPKRKQTVRLNIYLPDPALRRQVKAAAARQDLSVSDYCVRAITSQLAHDQEFEPAQTNRTPLTTAAQRARRFQAKTFRGRAFTVSSAELIRRARERR
;
A
#
# COMPACT_ATOMS: atom_id res chain seq x y z
N MET A 1 18.56 -9.74 -36.73
CA MET A 1 19.23 -9.73 -35.40
C MET A 1 18.20 -10.01 -34.31
N ASN A 2 18.10 -11.25 -33.84
CA ASN A 2 17.16 -11.60 -32.78
C ASN A 2 17.75 -11.22 -31.42
N ARG A 3 17.19 -10.19 -30.76
CA ARG A 3 17.47 -9.88 -29.36
C ARG A 3 16.60 -10.78 -28.49
N PHE A 4 17.16 -11.86 -27.97
CA PHE A 4 16.52 -12.61 -26.89
C PHE A 4 16.43 -11.72 -25.64
N PRO A 5 15.27 -11.65 -24.96
CA PRO A 5 15.14 -10.84 -23.74
C PRO A 5 16.10 -11.35 -22.67
N LYS A 6 16.92 -10.44 -22.11
CA LYS A 6 17.81 -10.74 -20.97
C LYS A 6 16.96 -11.34 -19.85
N ARG A 7 17.24 -12.60 -19.48
CA ARG A 7 16.61 -13.25 -18.32
C ARG A 7 16.87 -12.39 -17.09
N LYS A 8 15.80 -12.00 -16.38
CA LYS A 8 15.92 -11.29 -15.10
C LYS A 8 16.71 -12.18 -14.15
N GLN A 9 17.85 -11.70 -13.67
CA GLN A 9 18.63 -12.40 -12.64
C GLN A 9 17.79 -12.48 -11.36
N THR A 10 17.58 -13.69 -10.86
CA THR A 10 16.93 -13.93 -9.57
C THR A 10 18.00 -14.04 -8.49
N VAL A 11 17.77 -13.38 -7.35
CA VAL A 11 18.64 -13.47 -6.16
C VAL A 11 18.05 -14.54 -5.23
N ARG A 12 18.89 -15.45 -4.75
CA ARG A 12 18.47 -16.53 -3.86
C ARG A 12 18.58 -16.11 -2.39
N LEU A 13 17.50 -16.31 -1.64
CA LEU A 13 17.46 -16.16 -0.18
C LEU A 13 17.17 -17.54 0.45
N ASN A 14 18.01 -17.99 1.39
CA ASN A 14 17.76 -19.21 2.16
C ASN A 14 17.15 -18.83 3.51
N ILE A 15 16.01 -19.45 3.86
CA ILE A 15 15.31 -19.21 5.12
C ILE A 15 15.25 -20.52 5.90
N TYR A 16 15.74 -20.50 7.13
CA TYR A 16 15.65 -21.63 8.06
C TYR A 16 14.46 -21.43 8.97
N LEU A 17 13.59 -22.43 9.02
CA LEU A 17 12.43 -22.44 9.92
C LEU A 17 12.80 -23.27 11.16
N PRO A 18 12.70 -22.70 12.37
CA PRO A 18 13.08 -23.40 13.61
C PRO A 18 12.13 -24.55 13.94
N ASP A 19 10.89 -24.49 13.47
CA ASP A 19 9.84 -25.46 13.77
C ASP A 19 9.35 -26.20 12.50
N PRO A 20 9.39 -27.54 12.48
CA PRO A 20 8.78 -28.35 11.42
C PRO A 20 7.29 -28.13 11.23
N ALA A 21 6.53 -27.78 12.28
CA ALA A 21 5.09 -27.53 12.16
C ALA A 21 4.83 -26.23 11.39
N LEU A 22 5.60 -25.16 11.64
CA LEU A 22 5.56 -23.94 10.83
C LEU A 22 5.80 -24.22 9.34
N ARG A 23 6.76 -25.08 9.00
CA ARG A 23 6.98 -25.49 7.59
C ARG A 23 5.72 -26.14 6.98
N ARG A 24 5.01 -26.97 7.73
CA ARG A 24 3.75 -27.59 7.26
C ARG A 24 2.66 -26.54 7.05
N GLN A 25 2.52 -25.59 7.96
CA GLN A 25 1.57 -24.49 7.85
C GLN A 25 1.83 -23.63 6.61
N VAL A 26 3.09 -23.26 6.35
CA VAL A 26 3.47 -22.50 5.14
C VAL A 26 3.09 -23.26 3.87
N LYS A 27 3.39 -24.56 3.80
CA LYS A 27 3.02 -25.39 2.64
C LYS A 27 1.50 -25.46 2.43
N ALA A 28 0.75 -25.68 3.51
CA ALA A 28 -0.71 -25.72 3.45
C ALA A 28 -1.30 -24.37 3.03
N ALA A 29 -0.74 -23.25 3.49
CA ALA A 29 -1.17 -21.91 3.11
C ALA A 29 -0.87 -21.61 1.63
N ALA A 30 0.29 -22.01 1.12
CA ALA A 30 0.63 -21.90 -0.29
C ALA A 30 -0.33 -22.72 -1.17
N ALA A 31 -0.59 -23.98 -0.79
CA ALA A 31 -1.52 -24.86 -1.51
C ALA A 31 -2.95 -24.31 -1.54
N ARG A 32 -3.45 -23.73 -0.43
CA ARG A 32 -4.78 -23.11 -0.38
C ARG A 32 -4.93 -21.92 -1.34
N GLN A 33 -3.84 -21.30 -1.75
CA GLN A 33 -3.83 -20.16 -2.67
C GLN A 33 -3.39 -20.55 -4.09
N ASP A 34 -3.17 -21.84 -4.36
CA ASP A 34 -2.63 -22.36 -5.61
C ASP A 34 -1.29 -21.72 -6.01
N LEU A 35 -0.39 -21.58 -5.02
CA LEU A 35 0.93 -20.98 -5.20
C LEU A 35 2.05 -21.97 -4.88
N SER A 36 3.20 -21.76 -5.50
CA SER A 36 4.43 -22.38 -5.03
C SER A 36 4.79 -21.85 -3.63
N VAL A 37 5.52 -22.65 -2.84
CA VAL A 37 6.00 -22.22 -1.52
C VAL A 37 6.87 -20.96 -1.64
N SER A 38 7.69 -20.88 -2.69
CA SER A 38 8.53 -19.72 -2.95
C SER A 38 7.71 -18.47 -3.23
N ASP A 39 6.69 -18.54 -4.08
CA ASP A 39 5.84 -17.39 -4.41
C ASP A 39 5.02 -16.94 -3.20
N TYR A 40 4.51 -17.89 -2.42
CA TYR A 40 3.83 -17.59 -1.16
C TYR A 40 4.75 -16.85 -0.19
N CYS A 41 5.99 -17.33 0.00
CA CYS A 41 6.96 -16.67 0.88
C CYS A 41 7.36 -15.28 0.36
N VAL A 42 7.57 -15.12 -0.95
CA VAL A 42 7.86 -13.80 -1.54
C VAL A 42 6.70 -12.85 -1.27
N ARG A 43 5.45 -13.26 -1.52
CA ARG A 43 4.27 -12.44 -1.24
C ARG A 43 4.21 -12.04 0.24
N ALA A 44 4.36 -13.00 1.14
CA ALA A 44 4.34 -12.74 2.58
C ALA A 44 5.43 -11.75 3.01
N ILE A 45 6.66 -11.92 2.54
CA ILE A 45 7.77 -10.99 2.81
C ILE A 45 7.47 -9.60 2.24
N THR A 46 6.99 -9.51 1.01
CA THR A 46 6.66 -8.21 0.39
C THR A 46 5.52 -7.49 1.12
N SER A 47 4.50 -8.23 1.57
CA SER A 47 3.40 -7.68 2.36
C SER A 47 3.87 -7.21 3.73
N GLN A 48 4.74 -7.98 4.40
CA GLN A 48 5.33 -7.57 5.67
C GLN A 48 6.19 -6.32 5.51
N LEU A 49 7.06 -6.26 4.49
CA LEU A 49 7.89 -5.08 4.23
C LEU A 49 7.05 -3.84 3.89
N ALA A 50 5.94 -3.99 3.17
CA ALA A 50 5.01 -2.90 2.92
C ALA A 50 4.35 -2.43 4.23
N HIS A 51 3.91 -3.37 5.06
CA HIS A 51 3.33 -3.07 6.37
C HIS A 51 4.34 -2.39 7.31
N ASP A 52 5.57 -2.87 7.34
CA ASP A 52 6.65 -2.28 8.15
C ASP A 52 6.96 -0.86 7.65
N GLN A 53 7.02 -0.62 6.33
CA GLN A 53 7.16 0.72 5.77
C GLN A 53 5.99 1.66 6.09
N GLU A 54 4.79 1.12 6.26
CA GLU A 54 3.62 1.86 6.74
C GLU A 54 3.69 2.14 8.25
N PHE A 55 4.39 1.30 9.03
CA PHE A 55 4.48 1.36 10.49
C PHE A 55 5.80 1.92 11.05
N GLU A 56 6.82 2.18 10.22
CA GLU A 56 8.05 2.88 10.60
C GLU A 56 7.72 4.28 11.16
N PRO A 57 7.87 4.53 12.48
CA PRO A 57 7.79 5.86 13.03
C PRO A 57 9.12 6.57 12.77
N ALA A 58 9.12 7.34 11.68
CA ALA A 58 10.03 8.45 11.36
C ALA A 58 11.39 8.11 10.72
N GLN A 59 11.43 8.24 9.38
CA GLN A 59 12.11 9.37 8.73
C GLN A 59 11.53 9.69 7.34
N THR A 60 10.76 10.78 7.30
CA THR A 60 10.54 11.70 6.16
C THR A 60 9.95 11.14 4.84
N ASN A 61 8.64 10.92 4.85
CA ASN A 61 7.77 11.54 3.84
C ASN A 61 6.64 12.32 4.54
N ARG A 62 7.06 13.23 5.44
CA ARG A 62 6.30 14.47 5.58
C ARG A 62 6.29 15.09 4.19
N THR A 63 5.18 15.02 3.46
CA THR A 63 4.87 16.20 2.64
C THR A 63 4.83 17.32 3.67
N PRO A 64 5.77 18.29 3.64
CA PRO A 64 5.75 19.34 4.63
C PRO A 64 4.36 19.96 4.57
N LEU A 65 3.80 20.36 5.71
CA LEU A 65 2.45 20.91 5.79
C LEU A 65 2.23 21.98 4.69
N THR A 66 3.29 22.67 4.32
CA THR A 66 3.40 23.58 3.18
C THR A 66 3.07 22.95 1.83
N THR A 67 3.55 21.75 1.49
CA THR A 67 3.25 21.02 0.24
C THR A 67 1.83 20.47 0.21
N ALA A 68 1.34 19.94 1.33
CA ALA A 68 -0.05 19.50 1.44
C ALA A 68 -1.01 20.71 1.31
N ALA A 69 -0.71 21.81 2.01
CA ALA A 69 -1.43 23.07 1.89
C ALA A 69 -1.32 23.69 0.49
N GLN A 70 -0.16 23.60 -0.18
CA GLN A 70 -0.01 24.08 -1.55
C GLN A 70 -0.84 23.26 -2.54
N ARG A 71 -0.88 21.93 -2.39
CA ARG A 71 -1.72 21.06 -3.21
C ARG A 71 -3.19 21.37 -2.99
N ALA A 72 -3.62 21.54 -1.74
CA ALA A 72 -4.98 21.95 -1.40
C ALA A 72 -5.34 23.33 -1.99
N ARG A 73 -4.45 24.33 -1.89
CA ARG A 73 -4.64 25.66 -2.48
C ARG A 73 -4.70 25.63 -4.01
N ARG A 74 -3.83 24.85 -4.67
CA ARG A 74 -3.85 24.67 -6.13
C ARG A 74 -5.13 23.99 -6.60
N PHE A 75 -5.57 22.96 -5.88
CA PHE A 75 -6.85 22.31 -6.14
C PHE A 75 -8.01 23.29 -5.95
N GLN A 76 -8.01 24.07 -4.87
CA GLN A 76 -9.05 25.05 -4.61
C GLN A 76 -9.12 26.12 -5.70
N ALA A 77 -7.96 26.65 -6.13
CA ALA A 77 -7.88 27.63 -7.20
C ALA A 77 -8.35 27.08 -8.56
N LYS A 78 -7.99 25.83 -8.88
CA LYS A 78 -8.39 25.18 -10.15
C LYS A 78 -9.88 24.82 -10.17
N THR A 79 -10.40 24.27 -9.08
CA THR A 79 -11.76 23.72 -9.00
C THR A 79 -12.79 24.79 -8.68
N PHE A 80 -12.46 25.73 -7.79
CA PHE A 80 -13.42 26.74 -7.31
C PHE A 80 -13.12 28.16 -7.81
N ARG A 81 -12.09 28.35 -8.67
CA ARG A 81 -11.69 29.66 -9.24
C ARG A 81 -11.57 30.76 -8.18
N GLY A 82 -11.10 30.41 -6.98
CA GLY A 82 -10.95 31.34 -5.85
C GLY A 82 -12.20 31.56 -4.99
N ARG A 83 -13.33 30.89 -5.26
CA ARG A 83 -14.51 30.91 -4.38
C ARG A 83 -14.31 29.92 -3.23
N ALA A 84 -14.54 30.38 -2.00
CA ALA A 84 -14.58 29.49 -0.84
C ALA A 84 -15.84 28.61 -0.94
N PHE A 85 -15.67 27.31 -0.74
CA PHE A 85 -16.79 26.37 -0.66
C PHE A 85 -17.45 26.54 0.71
N THR A 86 -18.45 27.43 0.80
CA THR A 86 -19.31 27.57 1.98
C THR A 86 -20.35 26.46 1.97
N VAL A 87 -19.91 25.22 2.15
CA VAL A 87 -20.84 24.16 2.50
C VAL A 87 -20.87 24.05 4.01
N SER A 88 -22.03 24.39 4.56
CA SER A 88 -22.32 24.23 5.98
C SER A 88 -22.16 22.76 6.35
N SER A 89 -21.21 22.47 7.24
CA SER A 89 -20.99 21.13 7.76
C SER A 89 -22.28 20.53 8.35
N ALA A 90 -23.13 21.37 8.95
CA ALA A 90 -24.42 20.96 9.49
C ALA A 90 -25.39 20.46 8.40
N GLU A 91 -25.39 21.09 7.23
CA GLU A 91 -26.24 20.72 6.10
C GLU A 91 -25.81 19.40 5.46
N LEU A 92 -24.50 19.12 5.40
CA LEU A 92 -23.96 17.84 4.95
C LEU A 92 -24.34 16.70 5.89
N ILE A 93 -24.22 16.93 7.20
CA ILE A 93 -24.59 15.94 8.22
C ILE A 93 -26.09 15.65 8.17
N ARG A 94 -26.92 16.68 7.99
CA ARG A 94 -28.39 16.54 7.84
C ARG A 94 -28.74 15.69 6.62
N ARG A 95 -28.21 16.02 5.44
CA ARG A 95 -28.46 15.25 4.20
C ARG A 95 -27.97 13.80 4.26
N ALA A 96 -26.88 13.53 4.97
CA ALA A 96 -26.37 12.17 5.15
C ALA A 96 -27.32 11.31 6.01
N ARG A 97 -28.00 11.93 6.98
CA ARG A 97 -28.99 11.25 7.84
C ARG A 97 -30.33 11.02 7.13
N GLU A 98 -30.74 11.94 6.25
CA GLU A 98 -31.99 11.83 5.48
C GLU A 98 -31.94 10.77 4.36
N ARG A 99 -30.74 10.26 4.01
CA ARG A 99 -30.56 9.20 3.00
C ARG A 99 -30.49 7.79 3.58
N ARG A 100 -30.84 7.62 4.87
CA ARG A 100 -30.86 6.35 5.59
C ARG A 100 -32.29 5.99 5.96
#